data_AF-A0A5F8GX32-F1
#
_entry.id   AF-A0A5F8GX32-F1
#
_cell.length_a   1.000
_cell.length_b   1.000
_cell.length_c   1.000
_cell.angle_alpha   90.00
_cell.angle_beta   90.00
_cell.angle_gamma   90.00
#
_symmetry.space_group_name_H-M   'P 1'
#
loop_
_entity.id
_entity.type
_entity.pdbx_description
1 polymer ?
#
loop_
_entity_poly.entity_id
_entity_poly.type
_entity_poly.pdbx_seq_one_letter_code
_entity_poly.pdbx_strand_id
1 'polypeptide(L)'
;MSDSIKECLELQLLEMEMLFSMFPNKGEVCLEDANSLRRVRNYLDRSNGPLPPKIGFVIMVIMASKGDIELQVSFPHNYPNAKLQLFGRSYGLDRQQQLRLNQNLTSYIGTFDPGELCVCAAVQWLRDNSAPYFQNSKLFSEPIIKVKTVKTVFHRMWIYSHQICRQELRKRILESAKRLSLTGFILTGKPGIICVEGSKNQCEEFWHTIRYPNWKHISCKHAESVQIEGDGDELRLFQIFQELQFESNGHSVRHDYHMDLGKFLEFLKKHHSEHIFQILFGIESKSQEN
;
A
#
# COMPACT_ATOMS: atom_id res chain seq x y z
N MET A 1 1.04 -15.10 44.06
CA MET A 1 1.55 -15.09 42.68
C MET A 1 0.44 -14.95 41.65
N SER A 2 -0.70 -15.65 41.80
CA SER A 2 -1.87 -15.52 40.90
C SER A 2 -2.44 -14.11 40.83
N ASP A 3 -2.53 -13.42 41.97
CA ASP A 3 -3.23 -12.13 42.06
C ASP A 3 -2.45 -11.01 41.35
N SER A 4 -1.12 -11.01 41.49
CA SER A 4 -0.24 -10.08 40.78
C SER A 4 -0.26 -10.25 39.25
N ILE A 5 -0.49 -11.48 38.74
CA ILE A 5 -0.62 -11.72 37.30
C ILE A 5 -1.98 -11.23 36.80
N LYS A 6 -3.05 -11.38 37.58
CA LYS A 6 -4.38 -10.86 37.20
C LYS A 6 -4.37 -9.34 37.08
N GLU A 7 -3.77 -8.64 38.04
CA GLU A 7 -3.59 -7.19 37.98
C GLU A 7 -2.81 -6.76 36.72
N CYS A 8 -1.73 -7.48 36.37
CA CYS A 8 -0.98 -7.24 35.13
C CYS A 8 -1.84 -7.42 33.87
N LEU A 9 -2.65 -8.49 33.83
CA LEU A 9 -3.54 -8.77 32.70
C LEU A 9 -4.68 -7.73 32.57
N GLU A 10 -5.19 -7.20 33.68
CA GLU A 10 -6.15 -6.09 33.68
C GLU A 10 -5.53 -4.83 33.08
N LEU A 11 -4.32 -4.47 33.51
CA LEU A 11 -3.56 -3.35 32.96
C LEU A 11 -3.25 -3.51 31.46
N GLN A 12 -2.95 -4.74 31.01
CA GLN A 12 -2.78 -5.04 29.58
C GLN A 12 -4.06 -4.81 28.77
N LEU A 13 -5.23 -5.21 29.29
CA LEU A 13 -6.50 -4.98 28.61
C LEU A 13 -6.82 -3.48 28.54
N LEU A 14 -6.56 -2.73 29.63
CA LEU A 14 -6.73 -1.28 29.66
C LEU A 14 -5.83 -0.60 28.62
N GLU A 15 -4.56 -0.99 28.52
CA GLU A 15 -3.66 -0.43 27.51
C GLU A 15 -4.14 -0.72 26.09
N MET A 16 -4.64 -1.93 25.81
CA MET A 16 -5.23 -2.25 24.50
C MET A 16 -6.45 -1.37 24.17
N GLU A 17 -7.32 -1.12 25.14
CA GLU A 17 -8.47 -0.23 24.96
C GLU A 17 -8.03 1.21 24.68
N MET A 18 -7.00 1.71 25.37
CA MET A 18 -6.40 3.01 25.05
C MET A 18 -5.81 3.04 23.64
N LEU A 19 -5.08 2.00 23.24
CA LEU A 19 -4.46 1.91 21.92
C LEU A 19 -5.53 1.92 20.81
N PHE A 20 -6.62 1.17 20.95
CA PHE A 20 -7.72 1.21 19.97
C PHE A 20 -8.38 2.59 19.86
N SER A 21 -8.41 3.37 20.96
CA SER A 21 -8.90 4.75 20.93
C SER A 21 -7.90 5.72 20.28
N MET A 22 -6.60 5.53 20.51
CA MET A 22 -5.54 6.39 19.96
C MET A 22 -5.26 6.11 18.47
N PHE A 23 -5.55 4.90 18.02
CA PHE A 23 -5.36 4.43 16.65
C PHE A 23 -6.69 3.93 16.07
N PRO A 24 -7.63 4.84 15.75
CA PRO A 24 -9.00 4.48 15.40
C PRO A 24 -9.14 3.91 13.98
N ASN A 25 -8.11 4.04 13.12
CA ASN A 25 -8.24 3.60 11.74
C ASN A 25 -8.09 2.07 11.63
N LYS A 26 -8.88 1.47 10.73
CA LYS A 26 -8.82 0.03 10.48
C LYS A 26 -7.44 -0.34 9.94
N GLY A 27 -6.78 -1.27 10.64
CA GLY A 27 -5.47 -1.80 10.27
C GLY A 27 -4.28 -1.10 10.94
N GLU A 28 -4.49 -0.04 11.72
CA GLU A 28 -3.40 0.60 12.49
C GLU A 28 -2.91 -0.26 13.65
N VAL A 29 -3.83 -0.95 14.34
CA VAL A 29 -3.52 -1.94 15.38
C VAL A 29 -4.11 -3.28 14.97
N CYS A 30 -3.24 -4.25 14.69
CA CYS A 30 -3.62 -5.59 14.27
C CYS A 30 -3.20 -6.62 15.33
N LEU A 31 -4.17 -7.28 15.97
CA LEU A 31 -3.89 -8.42 16.85
C LEU A 31 -3.33 -9.59 16.03
N GLU A 32 -2.30 -10.27 16.55
CA GLU A 32 -1.79 -11.52 15.95
C GLU A 32 -2.85 -12.63 16.03
N ASP A 33 -3.60 -12.67 17.13
CA ASP A 33 -4.78 -13.52 17.30
C ASP A 33 -5.97 -12.68 17.78
N ALA A 34 -7.02 -12.61 16.96
CA ALA A 34 -8.25 -11.88 17.24
C ALA A 34 -8.98 -12.34 18.52
N ASN A 35 -8.70 -13.54 19.02
CA ASN A 35 -9.30 -14.10 20.24
C ASN A 35 -8.43 -13.91 21.50
N SER A 36 -7.24 -13.32 21.39
CA SER A 36 -6.31 -13.10 22.51
C SER A 36 -6.97 -12.34 23.67
N LEU A 37 -7.53 -11.17 23.39
CA LEU A 37 -8.20 -10.32 24.39
C LEU A 37 -9.39 -11.02 25.06
N ARG A 38 -10.20 -11.74 24.27
CA ARG A 38 -11.35 -12.50 24.79
C ARG A 38 -10.90 -13.59 25.76
N ARG A 39 -9.80 -14.29 25.45
CA ARG A 39 -9.28 -15.35 26.34
C ARG A 39 -8.69 -14.78 27.63
N VAL A 40 -8.04 -13.62 27.56
CA VAL A 40 -7.56 -12.92 28.77
C VAL A 40 -8.73 -12.48 29.64
N ARG A 41 -9.77 -11.85 29.06
CA ARG A 41 -10.99 -11.46 29.79
C ARG A 41 -11.68 -12.67 30.45
N ASN A 42 -11.83 -13.77 29.71
CA ASN A 42 -12.38 -15.01 30.26
C ASN A 42 -11.54 -15.59 31.42
N TYR A 43 -10.21 -15.42 31.40
CA TYR A 43 -9.32 -15.88 32.48
C TYR A 43 -9.47 -15.01 33.73
N LEU A 44 -9.62 -13.69 33.56
CA LEU A 44 -9.89 -12.77 34.67
C LEU A 44 -11.23 -13.08 35.33
N ASP A 45 -12.27 -13.39 34.54
CA ASP A 45 -13.60 -13.76 35.03
C ASP A 45 -13.63 -15.14 35.71
N ARG A 46 -12.80 -16.09 35.26
CA ARG A 46 -12.77 -17.48 35.77
C ARG A 46 -11.54 -17.70 36.62
N SER A 47 -11.72 -17.62 37.95
CA SER A 47 -10.63 -17.68 38.92
C SER A 47 -9.71 -18.91 38.88
N ASN A 48 -10.03 -19.98 38.14
CA ASN A 48 -9.31 -21.27 38.13
C ASN A 48 -9.09 -21.89 36.72
N GLY A 49 -8.72 -21.09 35.71
CA GLY A 49 -8.36 -21.59 34.37
C GLY A 49 -6.85 -21.74 34.11
N PRO A 50 -6.42 -22.38 33.00
CA PRO A 50 -5.04 -22.28 32.53
C PRO A 50 -4.72 -20.83 32.11
N LEU A 51 -3.45 -20.42 32.24
CA LEU A 51 -2.99 -19.10 31.80
C LEU A 51 -3.35 -18.85 30.33
N PRO A 52 -3.86 -17.65 29.98
CA PRO A 52 -4.22 -17.33 28.60
C PRO A 52 -2.97 -17.16 27.73
N PRO A 53 -3.08 -17.22 26.39
CA PRO A 53 -1.98 -16.85 25.52
C PRO A 53 -1.62 -15.37 25.71
N LYS A 54 -0.35 -15.04 25.45
CA LYS A 54 0.13 -13.64 25.47
C LYS A 54 -0.61 -12.81 24.43
N ILE A 55 -0.78 -11.52 24.72
CA ILE A 55 -1.34 -10.58 23.76
C ILE A 55 -0.20 -10.10 22.86
N GLY A 56 -0.23 -10.54 21.61
CA GLY A 56 0.68 -10.10 20.54
C GLY A 56 -0.09 -9.27 19.50
N PHE A 57 0.50 -8.18 19.03
CA PHE A 57 -0.10 -7.30 18.05
C PHE A 57 0.96 -6.46 17.31
N VAL A 58 0.53 -5.86 16.21
CA VAL A 58 1.35 -4.98 15.39
C VAL A 58 0.69 -3.61 15.32
N ILE A 59 1.48 -2.56 15.59
CA ILE A 59 1.08 -1.16 15.36
C ILE A 59 1.81 -0.64 14.12
N MET A 60 1.06 -0.09 13.17
CA MET A 60 1.65 0.66 12.06
C MET A 60 1.94 2.10 12.48
N VAL A 61 3.21 2.44 12.68
CA VAL A 61 3.64 3.80 13.02
C VAL A 61 3.88 4.57 11.73
N ILE A 62 2.83 5.28 11.29
CA ILE A 62 2.86 6.09 10.08
C ILE A 62 3.72 7.34 10.31
N MET A 63 4.63 7.61 9.38
CA MET A 63 5.54 8.76 9.45
C MET A 63 5.42 9.67 8.23
N ALA A 64 5.49 10.98 8.45
CA ALA A 64 5.18 11.97 7.41
C ALA A 64 6.12 11.97 6.18
N SER A 65 7.33 11.39 6.25
CA SER A 65 8.30 11.55 5.14
C SER A 65 9.41 10.49 5.03
N LYS A 66 9.51 9.49 5.92
CA LYS A 66 10.73 8.67 6.06
C LYS A 66 10.53 7.16 6.08
N GLY A 67 9.33 6.69 5.74
CA GLY A 67 8.97 5.27 5.72
C GLY A 67 8.28 4.85 7.02
N ASP A 68 7.23 4.04 6.88
CA ASP A 68 6.43 3.57 8.02
C ASP A 68 7.18 2.46 8.77
N ILE A 69 6.95 2.37 10.08
CA ILE A 69 7.51 1.33 10.94
C ILE A 69 6.38 0.43 11.42
N GLU A 70 6.49 -0.86 11.13
CA GLU A 70 5.71 -1.91 11.76
C GLU A 70 6.32 -2.21 13.13
N LEU A 71 5.64 -1.79 14.19
CA LEU A 71 6.04 -2.09 15.56
C LEU A 71 5.30 -3.34 16.04
N GLN A 72 6.03 -4.45 16.13
CA GLN A 72 5.54 -5.69 16.72
C GLN A 72 5.68 -5.60 18.24
N VAL A 73 4.60 -5.92 18.95
CA VAL A 73 4.49 -5.79 20.42
C VAL A 73 3.93 -7.08 20.97
N SER A 74 4.54 -7.61 22.02
CA SER A 74 4.03 -8.75 22.77
C SER A 74 4.09 -8.46 24.26
N PHE A 75 2.96 -8.64 24.94
CA PHE A 75 2.85 -8.51 26.39
C PHE A 75 3.20 -9.84 27.08
N PRO A 76 4.30 -9.92 27.84
CA PRO A 76 4.47 -10.98 28.83
C PRO A 76 3.35 -10.93 29.87
N HIS A 77 2.99 -12.07 30.48
CA HIS A 77 1.95 -12.12 31.52
C HIS A 77 2.20 -11.19 32.72
N ASN A 78 3.47 -10.86 32.97
CA ASN A 78 3.88 -10.01 34.09
C ASN A 78 4.08 -8.54 33.67
N TYR A 79 3.86 -8.15 32.42
CA TYR A 79 3.89 -6.73 32.02
C TYR A 79 2.62 -6.03 32.57
N PRO A 80 2.71 -4.81 33.13
CA PRO A 80 3.84 -3.86 33.08
C PRO A 80 4.93 -4.01 34.15
N ASN A 81 4.85 -4.98 35.06
CA ASN A 81 5.91 -5.21 36.06
C ASN A 81 7.18 -5.82 35.44
N ALA A 82 7.04 -6.48 34.29
CA ALA A 82 8.14 -6.99 33.48
C ALA A 82 8.25 -6.21 32.17
N LYS A 83 9.44 -6.20 31.56
CA LYS A 83 9.70 -5.46 30.33
C LYS A 83 8.87 -5.98 29.16
N LEU A 84 8.28 -5.04 28.42
CA LEU A 84 7.63 -5.28 27.14
C LEU A 84 8.58 -5.90 26.12
N GLN A 85 8.06 -6.81 25.29
CA GLN A 85 8.79 -7.31 24.12
C GLN A 85 8.32 -6.56 22.88
N LEU A 86 9.27 -5.94 22.18
CA LEU A 86 8.99 -5.05 21.06
C LEU A 86 10.02 -5.22 19.96
N PHE A 87 9.58 -5.04 18.73
CA PHE A 87 10.45 -5.09 17.56
C PHE A 87 9.92 -4.19 16.45
N GLY A 88 10.65 -3.12 16.16
CA GLY A 88 10.38 -2.23 15.03
C GLY A 88 11.00 -2.79 13.75
N ARG A 89 10.19 -2.94 12.70
CA ARG A 89 10.61 -3.31 11.36
C ARG A 89 10.18 -2.25 10.36
N SER A 90 11.04 -1.92 9.41
CA SER A 90 10.67 -1.08 8.27
C SER A 90 11.44 -1.49 7.04
N TYR A 91 10.80 -1.41 5.87
CA TYR A 91 11.45 -1.66 4.58
C TYR A 91 12.51 -0.61 4.24
N GLY A 92 12.47 0.58 4.85
CA GLY A 92 13.48 1.64 4.65
C GLY A 92 14.73 1.52 5.52
N LEU A 93 14.78 0.56 6.44
CA LEU A 93 15.92 0.35 7.33
C LEU A 93 16.76 -0.83 6.85
N ASP A 94 18.06 -0.60 6.67
CA ASP A 94 19.00 -1.71 6.50
C ASP A 94 19.15 -2.49 7.82
N ARG A 95 19.76 -3.67 7.73
CA ARG A 95 19.96 -4.56 8.88
C ARG A 95 20.70 -3.90 10.05
N GLN A 96 21.70 -3.06 9.78
CA GLN A 96 22.50 -2.38 10.79
C GLN A 96 21.70 -1.27 11.48
N GLN A 97 20.93 -0.47 10.74
CA GLN A 97 20.08 0.57 11.32
C GLN A 97 18.87 0.00 12.04
N GLN A 98 18.26 -1.07 11.53
CA GLN A 98 17.19 -1.78 12.23
C GLN A 98 17.69 -2.35 13.57
N LEU A 99 18.90 -2.90 13.62
CA LEU A 99 19.50 -3.38 14.87
C LEU A 99 19.69 -2.23 15.87
N ARG A 100 20.26 -1.09 15.43
CA ARG A 100 20.48 0.08 16.28
C ARG A 100 19.18 0.69 16.79
N LEU A 101 18.18 0.83 15.93
CA LEU A 101 16.86 1.35 16.29
C LEU A 101 16.22 0.48 17.37
N ASN A 102 16.23 -0.85 17.18
CA ASN A 102 15.67 -1.78 18.17
C ASN A 102 16.45 -1.80 19.49
N GLN A 103 17.78 -1.69 19.46
CA GLN A 103 18.61 -1.58 20.67
C GLN A 103 18.27 -0.32 21.46
N ASN A 104 18.17 0.82 20.79
CA ASN A 104 17.88 2.10 21.44
C ASN A 104 16.43 2.17 21.93
N LEU A 105 15.47 1.64 21.16
CA LEU A 105 14.07 1.53 21.58
C LEU A 105 13.94 0.62 22.82
N THR A 106 14.61 -0.53 22.83
CA THR A 106 14.62 -1.44 24.00
C THR A 106 15.26 -0.78 25.22
N SER A 107 16.32 0.03 25.01
CA SER A 107 16.98 0.77 26.09
C SER A 107 16.07 1.85 26.66
N TYR A 108 15.39 2.62 25.80
CA TYR A 108 14.42 3.64 26.19
C TYR A 108 13.26 3.06 27.00
N ILE A 109 12.64 1.97 26.52
CA ILE A 109 11.58 1.30 27.27
C ILE A 109 12.10 0.68 28.57
N GLY A 110 13.38 0.34 28.62
CA GLY A 110 14.06 -0.12 29.83
C GLY A 110 14.22 0.94 30.93
N THR A 111 13.92 2.22 30.66
CA THR A 111 13.98 3.30 31.67
C THR A 111 12.68 3.51 32.44
N PHE A 112 11.59 2.88 32.00
CA PHE A 112 10.29 2.99 32.67
C PHE A 112 10.26 2.14 33.93
N ASP A 113 9.57 2.63 34.95
CA ASP A 113 9.45 1.93 36.22
C ASP A 113 8.47 0.74 36.10
N PRO A 114 8.67 -0.34 36.87
CA PRO A 114 7.73 -1.46 36.91
C PRO A 114 6.32 -0.97 37.25
N GLY A 115 5.34 -1.33 36.43
CA GLY A 115 3.95 -0.92 36.60
C GLY A 115 3.47 0.12 35.58
N GLU A 116 4.38 0.77 34.85
CA GLU A 116 4.04 1.79 33.84
C GLU A 116 3.68 1.19 32.48
N LEU A 117 2.61 1.71 31.88
CA LEU A 117 2.20 1.38 30.51
C LEU A 117 3.05 2.17 29.51
N CYS A 118 3.78 1.50 28.63
CA CYS A 118 4.84 2.11 27.84
C CYS A 118 4.67 1.99 26.31
N VAL A 119 3.60 1.37 25.79
CA VAL A 119 3.44 1.19 24.34
C VAL A 119 3.26 2.53 23.63
N CYS A 120 2.44 3.43 24.17
CA CYS A 120 2.25 4.76 23.59
C CYS A 120 3.55 5.57 23.61
N ALA A 121 4.34 5.44 24.68
CA ALA A 121 5.65 6.06 24.77
C ALA A 121 6.62 5.48 23.73
N ALA A 122 6.56 4.17 23.46
CA ALA A 122 7.34 3.51 22.41
C ALA A 122 6.99 4.07 21.02
N VAL A 123 5.69 4.21 20.71
CA VAL A 123 5.24 4.79 19.43
C VAL A 123 5.70 6.23 19.29
N GLN A 124 5.58 7.04 20.34
CA GLN A 124 6.03 8.43 20.33
C GLN A 124 7.54 8.54 20.15
N TRP A 125 8.31 7.72 20.87
CA TRP A 125 9.76 7.67 20.71
C TRP A 125 10.17 7.32 19.28
N LEU A 126 9.48 6.36 18.64
CA LEU A 126 9.72 6.04 17.24
C LEU A 126 9.44 7.22 16.33
N ARG A 127 8.36 7.97 16.54
CA ARG A 127 8.06 9.18 15.74
C ARG A 127 9.16 10.23 15.87
N ASP A 128 9.68 10.41 17.08
CA ASP A 128 10.65 11.47 17.37
C ASP A 128 12.10 11.10 16.99
N ASN A 129 12.45 9.81 17.08
CA ASN A 129 13.85 9.35 17.00
C ASN A 129 14.16 8.50 15.76
N SER A 130 13.17 8.10 14.97
CA SER A 130 13.38 7.25 13.78
C SER A 130 14.19 7.91 12.67
N ALA A 131 14.05 9.23 12.49
CA ALA A 131 14.60 9.97 11.36
C ALA A 131 16.12 9.76 11.12
N PRO A 132 16.99 9.83 12.14
CA PRO A 132 18.42 9.53 11.99
C PRO A 132 18.73 8.09 11.57
N TYR A 133 17.93 7.10 11.97
CA TYR A 133 18.17 5.70 11.57
C TYR A 133 17.84 5.49 10.10
N PHE A 134 16.75 6.10 9.64
CA PHE A 134 16.48 6.17 8.20
C PHE A 134 17.62 6.92 7.52
N GLN A 135 18.05 8.08 8.01
CA GLN A 135 19.12 8.86 7.35
C GLN A 135 20.46 8.14 7.18
N ASN A 136 20.81 7.29 8.13
CA ASN A 136 22.07 6.57 8.12
C ASN A 136 21.93 5.16 7.53
N SER A 137 20.75 4.80 7.01
CA SER A 137 20.51 3.52 6.35
C SER A 137 21.19 3.50 4.99
N LYS A 138 21.78 2.37 4.59
CA LYS A 138 22.25 2.15 3.22
C LYS A 138 21.10 2.03 2.23
N LEU A 139 19.89 1.78 2.74
CA LEU A 139 18.63 1.88 1.99
C LEU A 139 18.10 3.32 1.97
N PHE A 140 18.72 4.24 2.73
CA PHE A 140 18.43 5.65 2.65
C PHE A 140 18.95 6.21 1.35
N SER A 141 18.03 6.66 0.52
CA SER A 141 18.29 7.77 -0.38
C SER A 141 17.94 9.04 0.39
N GLU A 142 18.93 9.88 0.70
CA GLU A 142 18.65 11.28 1.06
C GLU A 142 17.72 11.90 0.00
N PRO A 143 16.73 12.73 0.37
CA PRO A 143 16.25 13.75 -0.54
C PRO A 143 17.36 14.81 -0.63
N ILE A 144 18.44 14.49 -1.36
CA ILE A 144 19.45 15.49 -1.66
C ILE A 144 18.79 16.44 -2.65
N ILE A 145 18.63 17.70 -2.24
CA ILE A 145 18.65 18.83 -3.16
C ILE A 145 20.09 18.91 -3.71
N LYS A 146 20.47 17.92 -4.51
CA LYS A 146 21.55 17.92 -5.48
C LYS A 146 21.04 17.05 -6.59
N VAL A 147 20.91 17.67 -7.75
CA VAL A 147 20.65 17.09 -9.05
C VAL A 147 21.54 15.87 -9.27
N LYS A 148 21.08 14.69 -8.82
CA LYS A 148 21.56 13.33 -9.13
C LYS A 148 20.38 12.37 -8.98
N THR A 149 19.39 12.61 -9.83
CA THR A 149 18.78 11.57 -10.66
C THR A 149 18.58 10.20 -10.00
N VAL A 150 17.52 10.08 -9.21
CA VAL A 150 16.98 8.78 -8.78
C VAL A 150 16.65 8.01 -10.05
N LYS A 151 17.33 6.87 -10.27
CA LYS A 151 16.97 5.93 -11.32
C LYS A 151 15.66 5.23 -10.96
N THR A 152 14.55 5.95 -11.10
CA THR A 152 13.21 5.37 -11.01
C THR A 152 12.92 4.64 -12.33
N VAL A 153 12.05 3.64 -12.28
CA VAL A 153 11.56 3.01 -13.52
C VAL A 153 10.21 3.59 -13.81
N PHE A 154 10.14 4.42 -14.85
CA PHE A 154 8.89 4.81 -15.47
C PHE A 154 8.28 3.56 -16.09
N HIS A 155 7.00 3.34 -15.80
CA HIS A 155 6.27 2.21 -16.32
C HIS A 155 4.96 2.69 -16.93
N ARG A 156 4.67 2.18 -18.13
CA ARG A 156 3.38 2.35 -18.80
C ARG A 156 2.79 0.99 -19.08
N MET A 157 1.58 0.74 -18.60
CA MET A 157 0.87 -0.52 -18.85
C MET A 157 -0.33 -0.27 -19.74
N TRP A 158 -0.46 -1.11 -20.77
CA TRP A 158 -1.59 -1.14 -21.69
C TRP A 158 -2.40 -2.41 -21.45
N ILE A 159 -3.59 -2.22 -20.90
CA ILE A 159 -4.44 -3.28 -20.41
C ILE A 159 -5.69 -3.37 -21.29
N TYR A 160 -5.91 -4.56 -21.83
CA TYR A 160 -7.09 -4.90 -22.59
C TYR A 160 -8.09 -5.65 -21.71
N SER A 161 -9.35 -5.24 -21.79
CA SER A 161 -10.48 -5.93 -21.20
C SER A 161 -11.55 -6.16 -22.26
N HIS A 162 -12.28 -7.27 -22.14
CA HIS A 162 -13.39 -7.54 -23.04
C HIS A 162 -14.47 -6.45 -22.98
N GLN A 163 -14.75 -5.92 -21.78
CA GLN A 163 -15.73 -4.86 -21.60
C GLN A 163 -15.53 -4.14 -20.27
N ILE A 164 -15.68 -2.80 -20.27
CA ILE A 164 -15.77 -2.00 -19.05
C ILE A 164 -17.07 -1.20 -19.10
N CYS A 165 -18.13 -1.71 -18.47
CA CYS A 165 -19.45 -1.06 -18.42
C CYS A 165 -20.07 -0.93 -17.02
N ARG A 166 -19.52 -1.61 -16.01
CA ARG A 166 -20.01 -1.52 -14.63
C ARG A 166 -19.55 -0.22 -13.99
N GLN A 167 -20.50 0.54 -13.44
CA GLN A 167 -20.20 1.83 -12.82
C GLN A 167 -19.30 1.68 -11.58
N GLU A 168 -19.47 0.61 -10.79
CA GLU A 168 -18.63 0.33 -9.63
C GLU A 168 -17.18 0.06 -10.04
N LEU A 169 -17.00 -0.69 -11.13
CA LEU A 169 -15.67 -1.03 -11.65
C LEU A 169 -14.95 0.20 -12.18
N ARG A 170 -15.68 1.06 -12.92
CA ARG A 170 -15.21 2.35 -13.41
C ARG A 170 -14.78 3.27 -12.26
N LYS A 171 -15.63 3.43 -11.23
CA LYS A 171 -15.29 4.22 -10.02
C LYS A 171 -14.04 3.69 -9.34
N ARG A 172 -13.95 2.38 -9.12
CA ARG A 172 -12.77 1.75 -8.50
C ARG A 172 -11.49 2.00 -9.29
N ILE A 173 -11.54 1.93 -10.62
CA ILE A 173 -10.38 2.22 -11.48
C ILE A 173 -9.93 3.68 -11.30
N LEU A 174 -10.87 4.63 -11.38
CA LEU A 174 -10.59 6.05 -11.20
C LEU A 174 -10.03 6.38 -9.81
N GLU A 175 -10.64 5.81 -8.75
CA GLU A 175 -10.18 5.98 -7.37
C GLU A 175 -8.79 5.37 -7.15
N SER A 176 -8.53 4.19 -7.73
CA SER A 176 -7.23 3.52 -7.61
C SER A 176 -6.13 4.32 -8.31
N ALA A 177 -6.38 4.81 -9.52
CA ALA A 177 -5.43 5.64 -10.26
C ALA A 177 -5.14 6.96 -9.51
N LYS A 178 -6.18 7.62 -8.99
CA LYS A 178 -6.03 8.85 -8.19
C LYS A 178 -5.25 8.61 -6.90
N ARG A 179 -5.55 7.54 -6.16
CA ARG A 179 -4.85 7.17 -4.92
C ARG A 179 -3.37 6.91 -5.15
N LEU A 180 -3.02 6.33 -6.30
CA LEU A 180 -1.65 5.97 -6.66
C LEU A 180 -0.92 7.06 -7.48
N SER A 181 -1.53 8.24 -7.63
CA SER A 181 -1.00 9.36 -8.45
C SER A 181 -0.57 8.93 -9.85
N LEU A 182 -1.33 8.01 -10.47
CA LEU A 182 -1.09 7.56 -11.84
C LEU A 182 -1.76 8.50 -12.84
N THR A 183 -1.18 8.61 -14.03
CA THR A 183 -1.80 9.27 -15.19
C THR A 183 -2.17 8.23 -16.25
N GLY A 184 -2.94 8.62 -17.27
CA GLY A 184 -3.41 7.69 -18.29
C GLY A 184 -4.89 7.83 -18.59
N PHE A 185 -5.54 6.73 -18.95
CA PHE A 185 -6.96 6.77 -19.23
C PHE A 185 -7.67 5.44 -19.01
N ILE A 186 -8.99 5.54 -18.86
CA ILE A 186 -9.91 4.43 -19.02
C ILE A 186 -10.82 4.69 -20.22
N LEU A 187 -10.84 3.77 -21.17
CA LEU A 187 -11.81 3.72 -22.25
C LEU A 187 -12.89 2.71 -21.89
N THR A 188 -14.07 3.21 -21.55
CA THR A 188 -15.24 2.37 -21.27
C THR A 188 -15.87 1.85 -22.57
N GLY A 189 -16.59 0.72 -22.50
CA GLY A 189 -17.28 0.13 -23.64
C GLY A 189 -16.76 -1.26 -24.02
N LYS A 190 -17.03 -1.67 -25.27
CA LYS A 190 -16.55 -2.92 -25.88
C LYS A 190 -15.62 -2.58 -27.08
N PRO A 191 -14.33 -2.91 -27.02
CA PRO A 191 -13.58 -3.41 -25.87
C PRO A 191 -13.29 -2.32 -24.84
N GLY A 192 -12.96 -2.72 -23.62
CA GLY A 192 -12.49 -1.81 -22.59
C GLY A 192 -10.97 -1.72 -22.59
N ILE A 193 -10.42 -0.50 -22.55
CA ILE A 193 -8.97 -0.28 -22.60
C ILE A 193 -8.57 0.57 -21.40
N ILE A 194 -7.47 0.21 -20.75
CA ILE A 194 -6.91 0.99 -19.65
C ILE A 194 -5.43 1.24 -19.98
N CYS A 195 -5.02 2.49 -19.90
CA CYS A 195 -3.62 2.88 -19.91
C CYS A 195 -3.29 3.51 -18.57
N VAL A 196 -2.20 3.07 -17.94
CA VAL A 196 -1.65 3.72 -16.73
C VAL A 196 -0.18 4.01 -16.91
N GLU A 197 0.23 5.19 -16.44
CA GLU A 197 1.57 5.73 -16.49
C GLU A 197 2.00 6.21 -15.10
N GLY A 198 3.20 5.85 -14.68
CA GLY A 198 3.78 6.30 -13.42
C GLY A 198 4.99 5.48 -13.03
N SER A 199 5.27 5.43 -11.73
CA SER A 199 6.35 4.56 -11.23
C SER A 199 5.94 3.10 -11.36
N LYS A 200 6.92 2.22 -11.66
CA LYS A 200 6.71 0.77 -11.77
C LYS A 200 5.92 0.18 -10.60
N ASN A 201 6.28 0.54 -9.37
CA ASN A 201 5.62 0.02 -8.18
C ASN A 201 4.13 0.39 -8.12
N GLN A 202 3.79 1.65 -8.44
CA GLN A 202 2.40 2.13 -8.46
C GLN A 202 1.60 1.46 -9.58
N CYS A 203 2.18 1.30 -10.77
CA CYS A 203 1.52 0.61 -11.89
C CYS A 203 1.25 -0.87 -11.57
N GLU A 204 2.20 -1.56 -10.94
CA GLU A 204 2.03 -2.95 -10.50
C GLU A 204 0.96 -3.06 -9.39
N GLU A 205 0.96 -2.16 -8.41
CA GLU A 205 -0.09 -2.11 -7.36
C GLU A 205 -1.47 -1.84 -7.96
N PHE A 206 -1.57 -0.91 -8.91
CA PHE A 206 -2.81 -0.64 -9.64
C PHE A 206 -3.29 -1.91 -10.35
N TRP A 207 -2.41 -2.59 -11.07
CA TRP A 207 -2.74 -3.83 -11.77
C TRP A 207 -3.24 -4.91 -10.81
N HIS A 208 -2.55 -5.12 -9.68
CA HIS A 208 -3.02 -6.03 -8.63
C HIS A 208 -4.41 -5.65 -8.15
N THR A 209 -4.66 -4.37 -7.85
CA THR A 209 -5.96 -3.90 -7.35
C THR A 209 -7.11 -4.14 -8.33
N ILE A 210 -6.89 -3.86 -9.62
CA ILE A 210 -7.94 -3.96 -10.63
C ILE A 210 -8.05 -5.35 -11.27
N ARG A 211 -7.15 -6.30 -11.00
CA ARG A 211 -7.19 -7.65 -11.59
C ARG A 211 -8.17 -8.60 -10.88
N TYR A 212 -8.37 -8.45 -9.57
CA TYR A 212 -9.26 -9.31 -8.76
C TYR A 212 -10.79 -9.03 -8.76
N PRO A 213 -11.38 -8.09 -9.52
CA PRO A 213 -12.81 -8.08 -9.82
C PRO A 213 -13.24 -9.27 -10.70
N ASN A 214 -14.55 -9.54 -10.75
CA ASN A 214 -15.18 -10.51 -11.66
C ASN A 214 -15.14 -10.02 -13.14
N TRP A 215 -13.95 -10.04 -13.75
CA TRP A 215 -13.76 -9.81 -15.19
C TRP A 215 -14.07 -11.07 -15.98
N LYS A 216 -14.70 -10.94 -17.16
CA LYS A 216 -14.78 -12.06 -18.12
C LYS A 216 -13.40 -12.38 -18.70
N HIS A 217 -12.64 -11.34 -19.06
CA HIS A 217 -11.27 -11.43 -19.55
C HIS A 217 -10.59 -10.07 -19.41
N ILE A 218 -9.45 -10.01 -18.70
CA ILE A 218 -8.59 -8.83 -18.57
C ILE A 218 -7.13 -9.27 -18.69
N SER A 219 -6.32 -8.56 -19.46
CA SER A 219 -4.91 -8.88 -19.68
C SER A 219 -4.09 -7.62 -19.94
N CYS A 220 -2.92 -7.51 -19.30
CA CYS A 220 -1.90 -6.56 -19.72
C CYS A 220 -1.30 -7.04 -21.05
N LYS A 221 -1.52 -6.29 -22.13
CA LYS A 221 -1.08 -6.65 -23.50
C LYS A 221 0.30 -6.11 -23.83
N HIS A 222 0.64 -4.96 -23.27
CA HIS A 222 1.93 -4.33 -23.47
C HIS A 222 2.35 -3.57 -22.22
N ALA A 223 3.65 -3.50 -21.99
CA ALA A 223 4.20 -2.70 -20.92
C ALA A 223 5.55 -2.11 -21.35
N GLU A 224 5.71 -0.81 -21.17
CA GLU A 224 6.92 -0.07 -21.49
C GLU A 224 7.60 0.29 -20.18
N SER A 225 8.90 0.04 -20.08
CA SER A 225 9.69 0.34 -18.87
C SER A 225 10.93 1.11 -19.27
N VAL A 226 11.12 2.29 -18.70
CA VAL A 226 12.28 3.15 -18.98
C VAL A 226 12.92 3.54 -17.66
N GLN A 227 14.23 3.34 -17.54
CA GLN A 227 14.98 3.91 -16.42
C GLN A 227 15.06 5.41 -16.64
N ILE A 228 14.49 6.16 -15.71
CA ILE A 228 14.45 7.61 -15.74
C ILE A 228 15.19 8.18 -14.56
N GLU A 229 15.62 9.40 -14.74
CA GLU A 229 16.44 10.15 -13.81
C GLU A 229 15.57 11.33 -13.28
N GLY A 230 14.51 11.03 -12.51
CA GLY A 230 13.53 12.03 -12.05
C GLY A 230 12.09 11.49 -11.90
N ASP A 231 11.08 12.36 -12.02
CA ASP A 231 9.64 11.99 -11.97
C ASP A 231 9.13 11.37 -13.29
N GLY A 232 9.86 11.58 -14.39
CA GLY A 232 9.49 11.00 -15.68
C GLY A 232 8.31 11.67 -16.36
N ASP A 233 7.94 12.88 -15.94
CA ASP A 233 6.83 13.64 -16.54
C ASP A 233 6.99 13.85 -18.04
N GLU A 234 8.23 13.98 -18.53
CA GLU A 234 8.54 14.09 -19.97
C GLU A 234 8.17 12.82 -20.76
N LEU A 235 8.12 11.66 -20.10
CA LEU A 235 7.70 10.40 -20.72
C LEU A 235 6.19 10.20 -20.67
N ARG A 236 5.43 10.96 -19.87
CA ARG A 236 3.98 10.82 -19.78
C ARG A 236 3.34 11.26 -21.10
N LEU A 237 2.61 10.36 -21.74
CA LEU A 237 1.76 10.70 -22.87
C LEU A 237 0.46 11.35 -22.39
N PHE A 238 0.03 11.03 -21.17
CA PHE A 238 -1.21 11.52 -20.59
C PHE A 238 -0.91 12.31 -19.31
N GLN A 239 -1.33 13.57 -19.27
CA GLN A 239 -1.04 14.48 -18.15
C GLN A 239 -1.97 14.26 -16.96
N ILE A 240 -3.16 13.73 -17.20
CA ILE A 240 -4.16 13.42 -16.16
C ILE A 240 -4.67 12.00 -16.37
N PHE A 241 -5.15 11.37 -15.30
CA PHE A 241 -5.95 10.16 -15.44
C PHE A 241 -7.40 10.54 -15.72
N GLN A 242 -7.86 10.27 -16.94
CA GLN A 242 -9.20 10.64 -17.36
C GLN A 242 -9.97 9.48 -17.96
N GLU A 243 -11.27 9.65 -18.04
CA GLU A 243 -12.10 8.73 -18.77
C GLU A 243 -12.39 9.23 -20.17
N LEU A 244 -12.23 8.32 -21.13
CA LEU A 244 -12.53 8.56 -22.53
C LEU A 244 -13.87 7.93 -22.88
N GLN A 245 -14.70 8.72 -23.55
CA GLN A 245 -15.95 8.28 -24.14
C GLN A 245 -15.99 8.77 -25.59
N PHE A 246 -15.95 7.83 -26.53
CA PHE A 246 -16.13 8.11 -27.95
C PHE A 246 -17.51 7.63 -28.34
N GLU A 247 -18.45 8.56 -28.46
CA GLU A 247 -19.78 8.26 -28.98
C GLU A 247 -19.65 7.83 -30.46
N SER A 248 -20.23 6.68 -30.80
CA SER A 248 -20.38 6.25 -32.19
C SER A 248 -21.59 6.97 -32.78
N ASN A 249 -21.42 7.64 -33.92
CA ASN A 249 -22.47 8.37 -34.64
C ASN A 249 -23.44 7.40 -35.37
N GLY A 250 -23.86 6.31 -34.72
CA GLY A 250 -24.75 5.32 -35.28
C GLY A 250 -25.98 5.15 -34.40
N HIS A 251 -27.15 5.52 -34.92
CA HIS A 251 -28.46 5.19 -34.37
C HIS A 251 -28.68 3.67 -34.32
N SER A 252 -28.05 2.97 -33.39
CA SER A 252 -28.34 1.57 -33.11
C SER A 252 -29.17 1.45 -31.85
N VAL A 253 -30.44 1.09 -32.05
CA VAL A 253 -31.51 0.88 -31.07
C VAL A 253 -31.28 -0.37 -30.20
N ARG A 254 -30.03 -0.79 -30.01
CA ARG A 254 -29.66 -1.95 -29.18
C ARG A 254 -28.46 -1.60 -28.31
N HIS A 255 -28.55 -1.99 -27.03
CA HIS A 255 -27.64 -1.71 -25.91
C HIS A 255 -26.21 -2.26 -26.07
N ASP A 256 -25.65 -2.28 -27.28
CA ASP A 256 -24.26 -2.63 -27.52
C ASP A 256 -23.45 -1.35 -27.72
N TYR A 257 -22.88 -0.86 -26.61
CA TYR A 257 -21.85 0.18 -26.56
C TYR A 257 -20.59 -0.29 -27.33
N HIS A 258 -20.66 -0.25 -28.65
CA HIS A 258 -19.53 -0.45 -29.55
C HIS A 258 -18.75 0.85 -29.68
N MET A 259 -17.47 0.77 -29.32
CA MET A 259 -16.56 1.91 -29.37
C MET A 259 -16.10 2.18 -30.79
N ASP A 260 -15.97 3.47 -31.12
CA ASP A 260 -15.38 3.92 -32.37
C ASP A 260 -13.85 3.76 -32.30
N LEU A 261 -13.36 2.64 -32.84
CA LEU A 261 -11.94 2.34 -32.92
C LEU A 261 -11.17 3.33 -33.80
N GLY A 262 -11.84 4.01 -34.73
CA GLY A 262 -11.25 5.07 -35.55
C GLY A 262 -10.91 6.29 -34.71
N LYS A 263 -11.86 6.78 -33.92
CA LYS A 263 -11.62 7.87 -32.95
C LYS A 263 -10.58 7.50 -31.90
N PHE A 264 -10.57 6.23 -31.46
CA PHE A 264 -9.51 5.75 -30.55
C PHE A 264 -8.12 5.76 -31.20
N LEU A 265 -8.02 5.34 -32.47
CA LEU A 265 -6.76 5.41 -33.21
C LEU A 265 -6.30 6.87 -33.40
N GLU A 266 -7.21 7.79 -33.71
CA GLU A 266 -6.90 9.23 -33.80
C GLU A 266 -6.40 9.77 -32.45
N PHE A 267 -7.03 9.36 -31.35
CA PHE A 267 -6.57 9.69 -30.00
C PHE A 267 -5.14 9.17 -29.76
N LEU A 268 -4.85 7.91 -30.09
CA LEU A 268 -3.49 7.36 -29.94
C LEU A 268 -2.47 8.11 -30.81
N LYS A 269 -2.81 8.46 -32.05
CA LYS A 269 -1.93 9.26 -32.94
C LYS A 269 -1.61 10.64 -32.35
N LYS A 270 -2.61 11.30 -31.76
CA LYS A 270 -2.42 12.60 -31.08
C LYS A 270 -1.40 12.50 -29.93
N HIS A 271 -1.32 11.35 -29.30
CA HIS A 271 -0.41 11.05 -28.19
C HIS A 271 0.84 10.25 -28.64
N HIS A 272 1.12 10.14 -29.94
CA HIS A 272 2.28 9.43 -30.49
C HIS A 272 2.40 7.96 -30.01
N SER A 273 1.26 7.27 -29.89
CA SER A 273 1.18 5.88 -29.42
C SER A 273 0.34 4.98 -30.34
N GLU A 274 0.33 5.25 -31.65
CA GLU A 274 -0.47 4.51 -32.63
C GLU A 274 -0.04 3.04 -32.78
N HIS A 275 1.23 2.71 -32.51
CA HIS A 275 1.75 1.33 -32.54
C HIS A 275 1.00 0.42 -31.55
N ILE A 276 0.52 0.99 -30.44
CA ILE A 276 -0.24 0.27 -29.43
C ILE A 276 -1.56 -0.28 -29.97
N PHE A 277 -2.17 0.39 -30.95
CA PHE A 277 -3.41 -0.09 -31.56
C PHE A 277 -3.22 -1.49 -32.15
N GLN A 278 -2.12 -1.70 -32.86
CA GLN A 278 -1.78 -3.01 -33.43
C GLN A 278 -1.54 -4.06 -32.34
N ILE A 279 -0.84 -3.70 -31.26
CA ILE A 279 -0.52 -4.62 -30.15
C ILE A 279 -1.79 -5.03 -29.38
N LEU A 280 -2.72 -4.09 -29.14
CA LEU A 280 -3.96 -4.36 -28.40
C LEU A 280 -4.89 -5.30 -29.17
N PHE A 281 -4.95 -5.15 -30.50
CA PHE A 281 -5.88 -5.90 -31.36
C PHE A 281 -5.23 -7.04 -32.16
N GLY A 282 -3.91 -7.19 -32.10
CA GLY A 282 -3.16 -8.26 -32.79
C GLY A 282 -3.12 -8.10 -34.31
N ILE A 283 -3.09 -6.86 -34.81
CA ILE A 283 -3.04 -6.57 -36.25
C ILE A 283 -1.57 -6.46 -36.67
N GLU A 284 -0.96 -7.55 -37.15
CA GLU A 284 0.40 -7.51 -37.70
C GLU A 284 0.43 -6.63 -38.96
N SER A 285 1.19 -5.54 -38.93
CA SER A 285 1.58 -4.86 -40.16
C SER A 285 2.50 -5.79 -40.95
N LYS A 286 2.06 -6.20 -42.14
CA LYS A 286 2.99 -6.64 -43.18
C LYS A 286 3.91 -5.46 -43.48
N SER A 287 5.11 -5.45 -42.89
CA SER A 287 6.17 -4.53 -43.25
C SER A 287 6.44 -4.70 -44.75
N GLN A 288 6.09 -3.70 -45.56
CA GLN A 288 6.62 -3.60 -46.91
C GLN A 288 8.07 -3.14 -46.76
N GLU A 289 9.00 -4.07 -46.95
CA GLU A 289 10.37 -3.74 -47.32
C GLU A 289 10.32 -3.00 -48.66
N ASN A 290 10.84 -1.78 -48.66
CA ASN A 290 11.36 -1.09 -49.84
C ASN A 290 12.72 -0.50 -49.47
#